data_AF-A0A5B6V9T9-F1
#
_entry.id   AF-A0A5B6V9T9-F1
#
_cell.length_a   1.000
_cell.length_b   1.000
_cell.length_c   1.000
_cell.angle_alpha   90.00
_cell.angle_beta   90.00
_cell.angle_gamma   90.00
#
_symmetry.space_group_name_H-M   'P 1'
#
loop_
_entity.id
_entity.type
_entity.pdbx_description
1 polymer ?
#
loop_
_entity_poly.entity_id
_entity_poly.type
_entity_poly.pdbx_seq_one_letter_code
_entity_poly.pdbx_strand_id
1 'polypeptide(L)'
;MLRVLEWVAGASTGSVARGSISERLLSNGAGVFRGIPGGAPDVAKYWLEAVEQIMDDLDCTVEQKLKGVVSLLRDEAYQWWLTVREGTQGNKSVAEYEAEFLRLSRYIRGIVATDYEHCVRFEDGLQNELRVLITPQRERDFATLIEKAKIAEE
;
A
#
# COMPACT_ATOMS: atom_id res chain seq x y z
N MET A 1 -35.38 0.13 -3.14
CA MET A 1 -35.12 1.45 -2.52
C MET A 1 -34.42 1.23 -1.20
N LEU A 2 -33.20 1.75 -1.07
CA LEU A 2 -32.39 1.71 0.14
C LEU A 2 -33.12 2.38 1.30
N ARG A 3 -33.08 1.79 2.50
CA ARG A 3 -33.45 2.48 3.74
C ARG A 3 -32.20 3.07 4.39
N VAL A 4 -32.36 4.34 4.68
CA VAL A 4 -31.43 5.34 5.21
C VAL A 4 -31.04 5.02 6.67
N LEU A 5 -29.77 5.25 6.94
CA LEU A 5 -29.10 5.60 8.21
C LEU A 5 -29.99 5.73 9.45
N GLU A 6 -29.71 4.91 10.47
CA GLU A 6 -29.97 5.25 11.86
C GLU A 6 -28.62 5.36 12.59
N TRP A 7 -28.23 6.60 12.87
CA TRP A 7 -27.11 6.93 13.74
C TRP A 7 -27.70 7.21 15.12
N VAL A 8 -27.46 6.33 16.09
CA VAL A 8 -27.86 6.56 17.49
C VAL A 8 -26.68 7.21 18.20
N ALA A 9 -26.80 8.52 18.44
CA ALA A 9 -25.92 9.26 19.33
C ALA A 9 -26.16 8.81 20.78
N GLY A 10 -25.33 7.90 21.26
CA GLY A 10 -25.20 7.58 22.68
C GLY A 10 -23.93 8.20 23.24
N ALA A 11 -24.07 9.26 24.02
CA ALA A 11 -22.96 9.81 24.79
C ALA A 11 -22.42 8.75 25.76
N SER A 12 -21.12 8.49 25.69
CA SER A 12 -20.38 7.78 26.72
C SER A 12 -19.00 8.40 26.86
N THR A 13 -18.93 9.39 27.74
CA THR A 13 -17.68 9.82 28.35
C THR A 13 -17.16 8.67 29.21
N GLY A 14 -16.24 7.89 28.66
CA GLY A 14 -15.59 6.78 29.35
C GLY A 14 -14.22 6.51 28.75
N SER A 15 -13.18 7.07 29.37
CA SER A 15 -11.76 6.64 29.33
C SER A 15 -11.36 5.71 28.16
N VAL A 16 -11.21 6.24 26.94
CA VAL A 16 -10.73 5.48 25.75
C VAL A 16 -9.19 5.46 25.71
N ALA A 17 -8.53 5.12 26.82
CA ALA A 17 -7.08 5.20 26.95
C ALA A 17 -6.38 3.84 27.19
N ARG A 18 -7.03 2.71 26.87
CA ARG A 18 -6.38 1.39 26.96
C ARG A 18 -6.88 0.45 25.87
N GLY A 19 -6.41 0.69 24.65
CA GLY A 19 -6.65 -0.18 23.50
C GLY A 19 -5.61 0.09 22.42
N SER A 20 -5.39 -0.89 21.55
CA SER A 20 -4.60 -0.70 20.33
C SER A 20 -5.21 0.41 19.46
N ILE A 21 -4.41 1.03 18.60
CA ILE A 21 -4.89 2.08 17.69
C ILE A 21 -6.08 1.59 16.84
N SER A 22 -6.06 0.32 16.42
CA SER A 22 -7.12 -0.31 15.65
C SER A 22 -8.45 -0.39 16.42
N GLU A 23 -8.41 -0.74 17.71
CA GLU A 23 -9.61 -0.77 18.55
C GLU A 23 -10.19 0.63 18.76
N ARG A 24 -9.33 1.64 18.95
CA ARG A 24 -9.75 3.05 19.06
C ARG A 24 -10.43 3.50 17.77
N LEU A 25 -9.86 3.19 16.61
CA LEU A 25 -10.43 3.57 15.31
C LEU A 25 -11.79 2.92 15.08
N LEU A 26 -11.92 1.62 15.31
CA LEU A 26 -13.18 0.90 15.16
C LEU A 26 -14.26 1.43 16.13
N SER A 27 -13.85 1.75 17.37
CA SER A 27 -14.76 2.32 18.39
C SER A 27 -15.24 3.73 18.04
N ASN A 28 -14.46 4.47 17.23
CA ASN A 28 -14.81 5.80 16.73
C ASN A 28 -15.46 5.75 15.33
N GLY A 29 -15.85 4.57 14.85
CA GLY A 29 -16.62 4.41 13.62
C GLY A 29 -15.79 4.26 12.34
N ALA A 30 -14.47 4.04 12.44
CA ALA A 30 -13.65 3.76 11.27
C ALA A 30 -14.10 2.45 10.59
N GLY A 31 -14.38 2.52 9.30
CA GLY A 31 -14.74 1.35 8.50
C GLY A 31 -13.52 0.54 8.06
N VAL A 32 -13.70 -0.76 7.85
CA VAL A 32 -12.71 -1.62 7.19
C VAL A 32 -12.75 -1.39 5.67
N PHE A 33 -11.59 -1.33 5.02
CA PHE A 33 -11.49 -1.21 3.56
C PHE A 33 -10.97 -2.50 2.94
N ARG A 34 -11.81 -3.15 2.15
CA ARG A 34 -11.52 -4.45 1.51
C ARG A 34 -10.87 -4.30 0.13
N GLY A 35 -10.90 -3.10 -0.44
CA GLY A 35 -10.54 -2.89 -1.85
C GLY A 35 -11.77 -2.98 -2.73
N ILE A 36 -11.61 -2.56 -3.99
CA ILE A 36 -12.76 -2.36 -4.88
C ILE A 36 -12.56 -3.16 -6.18
N PRO A 37 -13.32 -4.24 -6.40
CA PRO A 37 -13.51 -4.81 -7.72
C PRO A 37 -14.51 -3.93 -8.50
N GLY A 38 -14.01 -3.07 -9.38
CA GLY A 38 -14.83 -2.33 -10.37
C GLY A 38 -15.66 -1.15 -9.85
N GLY A 39 -15.32 -0.52 -8.73
CA GLY A 39 -16.02 0.66 -8.20
C GLY A 39 -15.21 1.95 -8.29
N ALA A 40 -15.89 3.06 -8.00
CA ALA A 40 -15.39 4.41 -8.26
C ALA A 40 -14.20 4.81 -7.35
N PRO A 41 -13.15 5.45 -7.88
CA PRO A 41 -11.99 5.95 -7.11
C PRO A 41 -12.35 6.80 -5.89
N ASP A 42 -13.49 7.50 -5.94
CA ASP A 42 -13.95 8.39 -4.89
C ASP A 42 -14.20 7.65 -3.56
N VAL A 43 -14.57 6.36 -3.59
CA VAL A 43 -14.86 5.58 -2.38
C VAL A 43 -13.61 5.39 -1.52
N ALA A 44 -12.47 5.13 -2.14
CA ALA A 44 -11.19 4.99 -1.43
C ALA A 44 -10.75 6.32 -0.81
N LYS A 45 -10.98 7.43 -1.53
CA LYS A 45 -10.68 8.78 -1.07
C LYS A 45 -11.52 9.17 0.15
N TYR A 46 -12.84 9.03 0.06
CA TYR A 46 -13.73 9.33 1.19
C TYR A 46 -13.44 8.45 2.41
N TRP A 47 -13.12 7.18 2.20
CA TRP A 47 -12.72 6.29 3.28
C TRP A 47 -11.45 6.79 3.98
N LEU A 48 -10.43 7.17 3.22
CA LEU A 48 -9.17 7.65 3.78
C LEU A 48 -9.35 8.98 4.53
N GLU A 49 -10.08 9.93 3.96
CA GLU A 49 -10.39 11.23 4.59
C GLU A 49 -11.15 11.04 5.92
N ALA A 50 -12.12 10.12 5.96
CA ALA A 50 -12.85 9.82 7.19
C ALA A 50 -11.97 9.18 8.27
N VAL A 51 -11.07 8.26 7.89
CA VAL A 51 -10.13 7.64 8.82
C VAL A 51 -9.09 8.64 9.31
N GLU A 52 -8.61 9.53 8.44
CA GLU A 52 -7.65 10.59 8.78
C GLU A 52 -8.25 11.59 9.78
N GLN A 53 -9.50 12.03 9.56
CA GLN A 53 -10.19 12.91 10.51
C GLN A 53 -10.31 12.28 11.90
N ILE A 54 -10.70 11.00 11.98
CA ILE A 54 -10.77 10.28 13.27
C ILE A 54 -9.38 10.21 13.92
N MET A 55 -8.33 9.99 13.14
CA MET A 55 -6.97 9.94 13.67
C MET A 55 -6.46 11.28 14.18
N ASP A 56 -6.84 12.38 13.53
CA ASP A 56 -6.55 13.74 13.97
C ASP A 56 -7.26 14.07 15.28
N ASP A 57 -8.55 13.74 15.39
CA ASP A 57 -9.33 13.92 16.62
C ASP A 57 -8.78 13.08 17.79
N LEU A 58 -8.04 12.01 17.50
CA LEU A 58 -7.40 11.12 18.47
C LEU A 58 -5.94 11.50 18.79
N ASP A 59 -5.44 12.62 18.25
CA ASP A 59 -4.06 13.11 18.36
C ASP A 59 -3.01 12.06 17.95
N CYS A 60 -3.27 11.30 16.87
CA CYS A 60 -2.37 10.24 16.42
C CYS A 60 -1.10 10.81 15.79
N THR A 61 0.06 10.28 16.20
CA THR A 61 1.33 10.50 15.50
C THR A 61 1.33 9.90 14.10
N VAL A 62 2.20 10.37 13.21
CA VAL A 62 2.33 9.85 11.83
C VAL A 62 2.52 8.32 11.80
N GLU A 63 3.33 7.78 12.73
CA GLU A 63 3.56 6.33 12.83
C GLU A 63 2.29 5.57 13.27
N GLN A 64 1.53 6.14 14.21
CA GLN A 64 0.26 5.56 14.66
C GLN A 64 -0.81 5.63 13.57
N LYS A 65 -0.85 6.72 12.80
CA LYS A 65 -1.75 6.87 11.64
C LYS A 65 -1.51 5.75 10.63
N LEU A 66 -0.26 5.54 10.23
CA LEU A 66 0.09 4.47 9.31
C LEU A 66 -0.32 3.08 9.82
N LYS A 67 0.04 2.75 11.08
CA LYS A 67 -0.34 1.47 11.70
C LYS A 67 -1.86 1.30 11.75
N GLY A 68 -2.58 2.37 12.05
CA GLY A 68 -4.04 2.39 12.09
C GLY A 68 -4.66 2.14 10.71
N VAL A 69 -4.27 2.90 9.68
CA VAL A 69 -4.78 2.74 8.31
C VAL A 69 -4.54 1.31 7.82
N VAL A 70 -3.32 0.79 7.97
CA VAL A 70 -2.95 -0.56 7.54
C VAL A 70 -3.77 -1.63 8.26
N SER A 71 -4.06 -1.42 9.55
CA SER A 71 -4.85 -2.38 10.35
C SER A 71 -6.32 -2.46 9.92
N LEU A 72 -6.82 -1.48 9.15
CA LEU A 72 -8.17 -1.45 8.61
C LEU A 72 -8.27 -2.02 7.18
N LEU A 73 -7.14 -2.33 6.54
CA LEU A 73 -7.14 -2.93 5.21
C LEU A 73 -7.45 -4.44 5.29
N ARG A 74 -8.27 -4.93 4.38
CA ARG A 74 -8.60 -6.36 4.20
C ARG A 74 -8.58 -6.71 2.72
N ASP A 75 -8.67 -8.00 2.42
CA ASP A 75 -8.86 -8.55 1.07
C ASP A 75 -7.94 -7.90 0.02
N GLU A 76 -8.48 -7.44 -1.12
CA GLU A 76 -7.74 -6.84 -2.23
C GLU A 76 -6.92 -5.61 -1.80
N ALA A 77 -7.44 -4.78 -0.89
CA ALA A 77 -6.71 -3.62 -0.40
C ALA A 77 -5.50 -3.99 0.46
N TYR A 78 -5.63 -5.04 1.27
CA TYR A 78 -4.49 -5.55 2.03
C TYR A 78 -3.46 -6.21 1.10
N GLN A 79 -3.90 -6.97 0.09
CA GLN A 79 -3.00 -7.53 -0.92
C GLN A 79 -2.27 -6.44 -1.72
N TRP A 80 -2.95 -5.35 -2.08
CA TRP A 80 -2.34 -4.19 -2.70
C TRP A 80 -1.30 -3.54 -1.78
N TRP A 81 -1.62 -3.35 -0.50
CA TRP A 81 -0.69 -2.80 0.49
C TRP A 81 0.56 -3.67 0.66
N LEU A 82 0.39 -5.00 0.72
CA LEU A 82 1.54 -5.93 0.73
C LEU A 82 2.40 -5.74 -0.52
N THR A 83 1.80 -5.60 -1.69
CA THR A 83 2.52 -5.34 -2.94
C THR A 83 3.29 -4.02 -2.91
N VAL A 84 2.69 -2.95 -2.39
CA VAL A 84 3.36 -1.64 -2.27
C VAL A 84 4.51 -1.68 -1.25
N ARG A 85 4.32 -2.42 -0.16
CA ARG A 85 5.31 -2.54 0.91
C ARG A 85 6.45 -3.52 0.57
N GLU A 86 6.17 -4.55 -0.21
CA GLU A 86 7.11 -5.62 -0.58
C GLU A 86 7.75 -5.38 -1.96
N GLY A 87 7.15 -4.51 -2.78
CA GLY A 87 7.59 -4.19 -4.14
C GLY A 87 8.78 -3.24 -4.25
N THR A 88 9.45 -2.89 -3.15
CA THR A 88 10.69 -2.12 -3.16
C THR A 88 11.89 -3.00 -2.80
N GLN A 89 13.04 -2.74 -3.44
CA GLN A 89 14.32 -3.38 -3.15
C GLN A 89 14.66 -3.30 -1.66
N GLY A 90 14.38 -2.17 -0.98
CA GLY A 90 14.66 -2.02 0.44
C GLY A 90 16.15 -2.22 0.70
N ASN A 91 16.53 -3.07 1.66
CA ASN A 91 17.94 -3.44 1.92
C ASN A 91 18.38 -4.74 1.23
N LYS A 92 17.57 -5.28 0.31
CA LYS A 92 17.86 -6.53 -0.39
C LYS A 92 18.84 -6.27 -1.52
N SER A 93 19.62 -7.29 -1.87
CA SER A 93 20.35 -7.27 -3.14
C SER A 93 19.37 -7.21 -4.33
N VAL A 94 19.83 -6.73 -5.48
CA VAL A 94 19.06 -6.73 -6.74
C VAL A 94 18.58 -8.13 -7.08
N ALA A 95 19.39 -9.16 -6.82
CA ALA A 95 19.02 -10.57 -7.07
C ALA A 95 17.88 -11.05 -6.16
N GLU A 96 17.92 -10.70 -4.88
CA GLU A 96 16.84 -11.03 -3.94
C GLU A 96 15.55 -10.26 -4.29
N TYR A 97 15.67 -9.00 -4.67
CA TYR A 97 14.55 -8.18 -5.11
C TYR A 97 13.94 -8.71 -6.42
N GLU A 98 14.76 -9.11 -7.40
CA GLU A 98 14.32 -9.76 -8.64
C GLU A 98 13.46 -11.00 -8.35
N ALA A 99 13.95 -11.90 -7.49
CA ALA A 99 13.25 -13.13 -7.16
C ALA A 99 11.88 -12.86 -6.53
N GLU A 100 11.80 -11.88 -5.62
CA GLU A 100 10.56 -11.47 -4.99
C GLU A 100 9.60 -10.80 -5.98
N PHE A 101 10.11 -9.89 -6.81
CA PHE A 101 9.35 -9.20 -7.85
C PHE A 101 8.73 -10.20 -8.85
N LEU A 102 9.50 -11.18 -9.32
CA LEU A 102 9.02 -12.25 -10.20
C LEU A 102 8.03 -13.20 -9.50
N ARG A 103 8.22 -13.47 -8.21
CA ARG A 103 7.25 -14.26 -7.43
C ARG A 103 5.92 -13.54 -7.34
N LEU A 104 5.95 -12.24 -7.05
CA LEU A 104 4.77 -11.40 -6.95
C LEU A 104 4.09 -11.20 -8.30
N SER A 105 4.83 -10.97 -9.39
CA SER A 105 4.28 -10.72 -10.73
C SER A 105 3.35 -11.83 -11.23
N ARG A 106 3.55 -13.08 -10.78
CA ARG A 106 2.67 -14.23 -11.07
C ARG A 106 1.23 -14.04 -10.61
N TYR A 107 1.03 -13.30 -9.52
CA TYR A 107 -0.30 -13.00 -8.97
C TYR A 107 -0.96 -11.80 -9.66
N ILE A 108 -0.19 -11.04 -10.44
CA ILE A 108 -0.61 -9.75 -11.01
C ILE A 108 -0.64 -9.80 -12.54
N ARG A 109 -0.73 -10.99 -13.12
CA ARG A 109 -0.60 -11.30 -14.55
C ARG A 109 -1.57 -10.56 -15.50
N GLY A 110 -2.56 -9.83 -14.96
CA GLY A 110 -3.47 -8.94 -15.70
C GLY A 110 -3.18 -7.44 -15.58
N ILE A 111 -2.15 -7.04 -14.83
CA ILE A 111 -1.77 -5.63 -14.56
C ILE A 111 -0.40 -5.28 -15.14
N VAL A 112 0.48 -6.27 -15.35
CA VAL A 112 1.78 -6.13 -16.01
C VAL A 112 1.78 -7.09 -17.18
N ALA A 113 1.39 -6.60 -18.35
CA ALA A 113 1.17 -7.39 -19.55
C ALA A 113 2.41 -7.47 -20.45
N THR A 114 3.37 -6.56 -20.25
CA THR A 114 4.56 -6.43 -21.11
C THR A 114 5.86 -6.35 -20.33
N ASP A 115 6.98 -6.72 -20.98
CA ASP A 115 8.32 -6.60 -20.39
C ASP A 115 8.68 -5.15 -20.07
N TYR A 116 8.19 -4.19 -20.86
CA TYR A 116 8.37 -2.77 -20.57
C TYR A 116 7.70 -2.34 -19.26
N GLU A 117 6.49 -2.81 -18.99
CA GLU A 117 5.79 -2.52 -17.72
C GLU A 117 6.49 -3.20 -16.53
N HIS A 118 7.11 -4.37 -16.73
CA HIS A 118 8.00 -4.96 -15.72
C HIS A 118 9.21 -4.07 -15.46
N CYS A 119 9.83 -3.51 -16.50
CA CYS A 119 10.96 -2.61 -16.34
C CYS A 119 10.60 -1.38 -15.51
N VAL A 120 9.54 -0.66 -15.89
CA VAL A 120 9.09 0.55 -15.18
C VAL A 120 8.83 0.27 -13.70
N ARG A 121 8.12 -0.82 -13.39
CA ARG A 121 7.78 -1.15 -12.00
C ARG A 121 8.98 -1.60 -11.18
N PHE A 122 9.91 -2.32 -11.79
CA PHE A 122 11.12 -2.75 -11.12
C PHE A 122 12.02 -1.55 -10.83
N GLU A 123 12.18 -0.63 -11.79
CA GLU A 123 12.94 0.62 -11.61
C GLU A 123 12.36 1.49 -10.49
N ASP A 124 11.04 1.62 -10.41
CA ASP A 124 10.37 2.40 -9.36
C ASP A 124 10.64 1.87 -7.95
N GLY A 125 10.85 0.55 -7.82
CA GLY A 125 11.15 -0.10 -6.55
C GLY A 125 12.63 -0.19 -6.21
N LEU A 126 13.55 0.13 -7.12
CA LEU A 126 14.99 0.14 -6.84
C LEU A 126 15.37 1.16 -5.76
N GLN A 127 16.46 0.89 -5.04
CA GLN A 127 17.12 1.88 -4.19
C GLN A 127 17.50 3.12 -4.98
N ASN A 128 17.47 4.29 -4.34
CA ASN A 128 17.70 5.58 -5.02
C ASN A 128 19.05 5.62 -5.74
N GLU A 129 20.08 5.05 -5.12
CA GLU A 129 21.46 5.00 -5.60
C GLU A 129 21.53 4.26 -6.94
N LEU A 130 20.90 3.09 -7.03
CA LEU A 130 20.82 2.30 -8.26
C LEU A 130 19.87 2.92 -9.27
N ARG A 131 18.72 3.42 -8.82
CA ARG A 131 17.71 4.04 -9.71
C ARG A 131 18.29 5.20 -10.51
N VAL A 132 19.13 6.04 -9.91
CA VAL A 132 19.81 7.15 -10.59
C VAL A 132 20.73 6.67 -11.72
N LEU A 133 21.35 5.49 -11.57
CA LEU A 133 22.23 4.90 -12.58
C LEU A 133 21.45 4.17 -13.69
N ILE A 134 20.32 3.56 -13.33
CA ILE A 134 19.57 2.66 -14.20
C ILE A 134 18.52 3.40 -15.04
N THR A 135 17.69 4.26 -14.43
CA THR A 135 16.57 4.95 -15.11
C THR A 135 16.97 5.75 -16.37
N PRO A 136 18.14 6.44 -16.43
CA PRO A 136 18.54 7.15 -17.64
C PRO A 136 18.78 6.25 -18.87
N GLN A 137 19.02 4.95 -18.65
CA GLN A 137 19.34 4.00 -19.71
C GLN A 137 18.10 3.56 -20.52
N ARG A 138 16.89 3.78 -19.98
CA ARG A 138 15.60 3.54 -20.65
C ARG A 138 15.47 2.11 -21.21
N GLU A 139 15.85 1.13 -20.40
CA GLU A 139 15.73 -0.26 -20.80
C GLU A 139 14.26 -0.68 -20.94
N ARG A 140 14.02 -1.52 -21.95
CA ARG A 140 12.68 -2.06 -22.25
C ARG A 140 12.62 -3.57 -22.18
N ASP A 141 13.78 -4.20 -22.12
CA ASP A 141 13.94 -5.64 -21.94
C ASP A 141 14.25 -5.90 -20.46
N PHE A 142 13.37 -6.67 -19.82
CA PHE A 142 13.45 -6.87 -18.37
C PHE A 142 14.73 -7.60 -17.97
N ALA A 143 15.16 -8.61 -18.75
CA ALA A 143 16.39 -9.34 -18.47
C ALA A 143 17.61 -8.41 -18.54
N THR A 144 17.67 -7.55 -19.55
CA THR A 144 18.76 -6.57 -19.73
C THR A 144 18.80 -5.56 -18.57
N LEU A 145 17.63 -5.09 -18.12
CA LEU A 145 17.52 -4.20 -16.96
C LEU A 145 18.10 -4.84 -15.69
N ILE A 146 17.71 -6.10 -15.42
CA ILE A 146 18.17 -6.84 -14.23
C ILE A 146 19.69 -6.99 -14.24
N GLU A 147 20.28 -7.40 -15.36
CA GLU A 147 21.73 -7.59 -15.45
C GLU A 147 22.48 -6.28 -15.20
N LYS A 148 21.98 -5.16 -15.75
CA LYS A 148 22.55 -3.84 -15.50
C LYS A 148 22.43 -3.41 -14.04
N ALA A 149 21.28 -3.67 -13.42
CA ALA A 149 21.08 -3.37 -12.01
C ALA A 149 22.02 -4.18 -11.11
N LYS A 150 22.26 -5.47 -11.41
CA LYS A 150 23.24 -6.31 -10.70
C LYS A 150 24.66 -5.78 -10.85
N ILE A 151 25.06 -5.40 -12.08
CA ILE A 151 26.39 -4.83 -12.34
C ILE A 151 26.58 -3.50 -11.61
N ALA A 152 25.53 -2.68 -11.49
CA ALA A 152 25.60 -1.40 -10.79
C ALA A 152 25.60 -1.53 -9.26
N GLU A 153 25.20 -2.69 -8.72
CA GLU A 153 25.19 -2.99 -7.29
C GLU A 153 26.55 -3.49 -6.76
N GLU A 154 27.39 -4.06 -7.64
CA GLU A 154 28.79 -4.45 -7.34
C GLU A 154 29.74 -3.25 -7.20
#